data_AF-A0A533WL77-F1
#
_entry.id   AF-A0A533WL77-F1
#
_cell.length_a   1.000
_cell.length_b   1.000
_cell.length_c   1.000
_cell.angle_alpha   90.00
_cell.angle_beta   90.00
_cell.angle_gamma   90.00
#
_symmetry.space_group_name_H-M   'P 1'
#
loop_
_entity.id
_entity.type
_entity.pdbx_description
1 polymer ?
#
loop_
_entity_poly.entity_id
_entity_poly.type
_entity_poly.pdbx_seq_one_letter_code
_entity_poly.pdbx_strand_id
1 'polypeptide(L)' 'MCEQIKATFSPLSGGYYALGCKKCSFCDIYIEYSGSRCPCCNNLLRSKPIFSRSRKKLLEAQHVHYY' A
#
# COMPACT_ATOMS: atom_id res chain seq x y z
N MET A 1 -3.77 17.45 -5.24
CA MET A 1 -3.32 17.01 -3.89
C MET A 1 -2.93 15.54 -3.86
N CYS A 2 -3.85 14.60 -4.10
CA CYS A 2 -3.54 13.15 -4.06
C CYS A 2 -2.52 12.68 -5.11
N GLU A 3 -2.46 13.35 -6.27
CA GLU A 3 -1.51 13.03 -7.34
C GLU A 3 -0.05 13.31 -7.00
N GLN A 4 0.20 14.24 -6.07
CA GLN A 4 1.56 14.67 -5.71
C GLN A 4 2.28 13.67 -4.80
N ILE A 5 1.51 12.84 -4.09
CA ILE A 5 2.00 11.81 -3.15
C ILE A 5 1.67 10.39 -3.63
N LYS A 6 1.18 10.28 -4.87
CA LYS A 6 0.82 9.02 -5.49
C LYS A 6 2.08 8.18 -5.63
N ALA A 7 2.00 6.96 -5.13
CA ALA A 7 3.09 6.01 -5.27
C ALA A 7 3.24 5.61 -6.73
N THR A 8 4.48 5.59 -7.22
CA THR A 8 4.80 5.09 -8.55
C THR A 8 4.93 3.57 -8.49
N PHE A 9 4.22 2.86 -9.36
CA PHE A 9 4.40 1.42 -9.49
C PHE A 9 5.77 1.13 -10.09
N SER A 10 6.56 0.30 -9.42
CA SER A 10 7.70 -0.35 -10.04
C SER A 10 7.44 -1.86 -10.09
N PRO A 11 7.38 -2.47 -11.29
CA PRO A 11 7.13 -3.90 -11.46
C PRO A 11 8.21 -4.79 -10.84
N LEU A 12 9.40 -4.23 -10.59
CA LEU A 12 10.52 -4.92 -9.94
C LEU A 12 10.33 -5.06 -8.42
N SER A 13 9.45 -4.27 -7.82
CA SER A 13 9.40 -4.05 -6.36
C SER A 13 8.40 -4.93 -5.59
N GLY A 14 7.83 -5.97 -6.21
CA GLY A 14 6.87 -6.86 -5.53
C GLY A 14 5.49 -6.24 -5.24
N GLY A 15 5.22 -5.04 -5.76
CA GLY A 15 3.94 -4.34 -5.65
C GLY A 15 3.85 -3.31 -4.52
N TYR A 16 2.83 -2.45 -4.56
CA TYR A 16 2.69 -1.29 -3.67
C TYR A 16 2.70 -1.63 -2.17
N TYR A 17 2.04 -2.72 -1.77
CA TYR A 17 2.02 -3.12 -0.37
C TYR A 17 3.36 -3.64 0.14
N ALA A 18 4.18 -4.25 -0.73
CA ALA A 18 5.52 -4.71 -0.39
C ALA A 18 6.47 -3.53 -0.14
N LEU A 19 6.27 -2.44 -0.87
CA LEU A 19 6.96 -1.15 -0.67
C LEU A 19 6.46 -0.35 0.54
N GLY A 20 5.47 -0.86 1.29
CA GLY A 20 4.88 -0.13 2.41
C GLY A 20 3.91 0.99 2.01
N CYS A 21 3.59 1.12 0.71
CA CYS A 21 2.56 2.05 0.26
C CYS A 21 1.18 1.61 0.76
N LYS A 22 0.31 2.58 1.02
CA LYS A 22 -1.05 2.33 1.49
C LYS A 22 -2.06 2.75 0.44
N LYS A 23 -3.18 2.03 0.34
CA LYS A 23 -4.25 2.34 -0.61
C LYS A 23 -5.36 3.15 0.08
N CYS A 24 -5.78 4.25 -0.51
CA CYS A 24 -7.01 4.92 -0.09
C CYS A 24 -8.22 4.21 -0.73
N SER A 25 -9.21 3.80 0.06
CA SER A 25 -10.43 3.16 -0.48
C SER A 25 -11.33 4.13 -1.24
N PHE A 26 -11.30 5.41 -0.89
CA PHE A 26 -12.17 6.43 -1.48
C PHE A 26 -11.56 7.03 -2.76
N CYS A 27 -10.28 7.41 -2.70
CA CYS A 27 -9.57 7.95 -3.86
C CYS A 27 -9.05 6.87 -4.83
N ASP A 28 -9.13 5.60 -4.44
CA ASP A 28 -8.64 4.42 -5.17
C ASP A 28 -7.14 4.43 -5.57
N ILE A 29 -6.33 5.30 -4.97
CA ILE A 29 -4.89 5.40 -5.24
C ILE A 29 -4.01 4.77 -4.17
N TYR A 30 -2.81 4.37 -4.57
CA TYR A 30 -1.72 4.05 -3.66
C TYR A 30 -0.90 5.29 -3.37
N ILE A 31 -0.57 5.53 -2.11
CA ILE A 31 0.23 6.66 -1.65
C ILE A 31 1.31 6.20 -0.70
N GLU A 32 2.47 6.83 -0.82
CA GLU A 32 3.55 6.71 0.14
C GLU A 32 3.34 7.78 1.20
N TYR A 33 2.76 7.36 2.34
CA TYR A 33 2.43 8.29 3.41
C TYR A 33 2.55 7.63 4.77
N SER A 34 3.28 8.29 5.67
CA SER A 34 3.55 7.79 7.02
C SER A 34 2.27 7.73 7.86
N GLY A 35 1.32 8.65 7.65
CA GLY A 35 0.06 8.69 8.39
C GLY A 35 -0.90 7.55 8.08
N SER A 36 -1.93 7.43 8.90
CA SER A 36 -3.00 6.42 8.75
C SER A 36 -4.18 6.92 7.93
N ARG A 37 -4.31 8.23 7.71
CA ARG A 37 -5.41 8.84 6.95
C ARG A 37 -4.91 9.45 5.65
N CYS A 38 -5.75 9.41 4.63
CA CYS A 38 -5.48 10.04 3.35
C CYS A 38 -5.49 11.56 3.52
N PRO A 39 -4.43 12.29 3.14
CA PRO A 39 -4.42 13.76 3.27
C PRO A 39 -5.40 14.45 2.30
N CYS A 40 -6.02 13.73 1.37
CA CYS A 40 -6.94 14.29 0.39
C CYS A 40 -8.41 14.18 0.80
N CYS A 41 -8.81 13.03 1.33
CA CYS A 41 -10.21 12.74 1.69
C CYS A 41 -10.39 12.33 3.16
N ASN A 42 -9.31 12.33 3.94
CA ASN A 42 -9.27 11.95 5.35
C ASN A 42 -9.71 10.51 5.68
N ASN A 43 -10.01 9.68 4.66
CA ASN A 43 -10.34 8.27 4.86
C ASN A 43 -9.14 7.47 5.34
N LEU A 44 -9.41 6.42 6.12
CA LEU A 44 -8.39 5.51 6.62
C LEU A 44 -7.72 4.77 5.46
N LEU A 45 -6.39 4.82 5.44
CA LEU A 45 -5.58 4.14 4.45
C LEU A 45 -5.46 2.66 4.78
N ARG A 46 -5.63 1.84 3.74
CA ARG A 46 -5.50 0.39 3.83
C ARG A 46 -4.05 -0.01 3.59
N SER A 47 -3.41 -0.57 4.60
CA SER A 47 -2.05 -1.11 4.54
C SER A 47 -1.99 -2.60 4.18
N LYS A 48 -3.14 -3.29 4.08
CA LYS A 48 -3.23 -4.71 3.76
C LYS A 48 -4.18 -4.95 2.58
N PRO A 49 -3.94 -5.96 1.73
CA PRO A 49 -4.90 -6.39 0.70
C PRO A 49 -6.19 -6.93 1.34
N ILE A 50 -7.34 -6.81 0.64
CA ILE A 50 -8.62 -7.38 1.12
C ILE A 50 -8.61 -8.90 0.93
N PHE A 51 -8.13 -9.35 -0.22
CA PHE A 51 -8.20 -10.75 -0.61
C PHE A 51 -7.14 -11.60 0.09
N SER A 52 -7.57 -12.76 0.58
CA SER A 52 -6.74 -13.74 1.29
C SER A 52 -5.53 -14.19 0.46
N ARG A 53 -5.67 -14.37 -0.86
CA ARG A 53 -4.58 -14.75 -1.76
C ARG A 53 -3.49 -13.67 -1.85
N SER A 54 -3.89 -12.41 -1.99
CA SER A 54 -2.96 -11.27 -2.04
C SER A 54 -2.34 -10.99 -0.67
N ARG A 55 -3.10 -11.23 0.41
CA ARG A 55 -2.60 -11.15 1.79
C ARG A 55 -1.56 -12.23 2.07
N LYS A 56 -1.77 -13.48 1.61
CA LYS A 56 -0.79 -14.56 1.73
C LYS A 56 0.51 -14.20 1.01
N LYS A 57 0.44 -13.74 -0.24
CA LYS A 57 1.61 -13.28 -1.01
C LYS A 57 2.38 -12.16 -0.31
N LEU A 58 1.66 -11.20 0.29
CA LEU A 58 2.29 -10.12 1.05
C LEU A 58 3.02 -10.66 2.29
N LEU A 59 2.38 -11.57 3.04
CA LEU A 59 2.99 -12.19 4.21
C LEU A 59 4.21 -13.06 3.82
N GLU A 60 4.11 -13.83 2.74
CA GLU A 60 5.22 -14.61 2.17
C GLU A 60 6.40 -13.70 1.79
N ALA A 61 6.15 -12.57 1.12
CA ALA A 61 7.18 -11.58 0.79
C ALA A 61 7.82 -10.93 2.04
N GLN A 62 7.05 -10.74 3.13
CA GLN A 62 7.54 -10.18 4.39
C GLN A 62 8.29 -11.20 5.26
N HIS A 63 7.94 -12.49 5.17
CA HIS A 63 8.61 -13.58 5.91
C HIS A 63 10.03 -13.88 5.43
N VAL A 64 10.47 -13.34 4.29
CA VAL A 64 11.85 -13.50 3.80
C VAL A 64 12.86 -12.68 4.61
N HIS A 65 12.42 -11.78 5.51
CA HIS A 65 13.30 -10.84 6.20
C HIS A 65 13.65 -11.19 7.67
N TYR A 66 13.30 -12.40 8.12
CA TYR A 66 13.57 -12.88 9.49
C TYR A 66 14.30 -14.23 9.50
N TYR A 67 15.44 -14.34 8.84
CA TYR A 67 16.47 -15.36 9.14
C TYR A 67 17.85 -14.81 8.79
#